data_AF-A0A356TFT1-F1
#
_entry.id   AF-A0A356TFT1-F1
#
_cell.length_a   1.000
_cell.length_b   1.000
_cell.length_c   1.000
_cell.angle_alpha   90.00
_cell.angle_beta   90.00
_cell.angle_gamma   90.00
#
_symmetry.space_group_name_H-M   'P 1'
#
loop_
_entity.id
_entity.type
_entity.pdbx_description
1 polymer ?
#
loop_
_entity_poly.entity_id
_entity_poly.type
_entity_poly.pdbx_seq_one_letter_code
_entity_poly.pdbx_strand_id
1 'polypeptide(L)'
;MSFAHRFVRERPEDWAPLSVAMTEGTEDTSTPPRTIEALAVAIGLPIVAPLVQATDPFELVGRPTVTPPAMGNLMTPSGAPVTGGLMKWSGVGHFAIYALDDARDRYVEFFRSAIADGLPTIAQRR
;
A
#
# COMPACT_ATOMS: atom_id res chain seq x y z
N MET A 1 -21.82 4.56 -2.78
CA MET A 1 -21.27 3.65 -1.74
C MET A 1 -19.80 3.41 -2.05
N SER A 2 -18.91 3.40 -1.05
CA SER A 2 -17.49 3.05 -1.23
C SER A 2 -17.26 1.60 -0.79
N PHE A 3 -16.57 0.80 -1.60
CA PHE A 3 -16.28 -0.62 -1.34
C PHE A 3 -14.83 -0.89 -0.91
N ALA A 4 -14.04 0.17 -0.69
CA ALA A 4 -12.63 0.07 -0.34
C ALA A 4 -12.35 -0.83 0.88
N HIS A 5 -13.19 -0.75 1.91
CA HIS A 5 -13.09 -1.58 3.11
C HIS A 5 -13.10 -3.09 2.82
N ARG A 6 -13.74 -3.53 1.73
CA ARG A 6 -13.83 -4.95 1.34
C ARG A 6 -12.57 -5.49 0.67
N PHE A 7 -11.57 -4.64 0.42
CA PHE A 7 -10.33 -5.09 -0.19
C PHE A 7 -9.55 -5.96 0.81
N VAL A 8 -9.41 -5.48 2.06
CA VAL A 8 -8.70 -6.18 3.13
C VAL A 8 -9.53 -6.23 4.42
N ARG A 9 -9.81 -5.07 5.05
CA ARG A 9 -10.36 -4.98 6.42
C ARG A 9 -11.67 -5.76 6.64
N GLU A 10 -12.58 -5.71 5.68
CA GLU A 10 -13.92 -6.30 5.72
C GLU A 10 -14.15 -7.15 4.46
N ARG A 11 -13.09 -7.82 4.00
CA ARG A 11 -13.19 -8.73 2.87
C ARG A 11 -14.11 -9.91 3.24
N PRO A 12 -15.12 -10.24 2.41
CA PRO A 12 -15.94 -11.43 2.63
C PRO A 12 -15.09 -12.71 2.70
N GLU A 13 -15.48 -13.64 3.58
CA GLU A 13 -14.68 -14.85 3.85
C GLU A 13 -14.59 -15.79 2.65
N ASP A 14 -15.61 -15.78 1.78
CA ASP A 14 -15.69 -16.58 0.56
C ASP A 14 -14.89 -15.97 -0.61
N TRP A 15 -14.30 -14.79 -0.44
CA TRP A 15 -13.48 -14.15 -1.45
C TRP A 15 -12.00 -14.51 -1.29
N ALA A 16 -11.36 -14.93 -2.39
CA ALA A 16 -9.92 -15.22 -2.43
C ALA A 16 -9.10 -14.04 -1.85
N PRO A 17 -8.07 -14.24 -1.00
CA PRO A 17 -7.31 -13.14 -0.41
C PRO A 17 -6.71 -12.19 -1.45
N LEU A 18 -6.63 -10.90 -1.10
CA LEU A 18 -6.09 -9.86 -1.98
C LEU A 18 -4.99 -9.07 -1.28
N SER A 19 -3.79 -9.10 -1.85
CA SER A 19 -2.68 -8.23 -1.46
C SER A 19 -2.71 -6.93 -2.25
N VAL A 20 -2.41 -5.79 -1.61
CA VAL A 20 -2.57 -4.45 -2.19
C VAL A 20 -1.35 -3.58 -1.91
N ALA A 21 -0.57 -3.28 -2.95
CA ALA A 21 0.44 -2.22 -2.92
C ALA A 21 -0.11 -0.95 -3.58
N MET A 22 -0.18 0.15 -2.82
CA MET A 22 -0.55 1.47 -3.34
C MET A 22 0.71 2.34 -3.47
N THR A 23 0.75 3.17 -4.51
CA THR A 23 1.86 4.08 -4.80
C THR A 23 1.34 5.52 -4.86
N GLU A 24 2.10 6.45 -4.30
CA GLU A 24 1.74 7.87 -4.26
C GLU A 24 2.95 8.76 -4.53
N GLY A 25 2.77 9.73 -5.42
CA GLY A 25 3.64 10.90 -5.50
C GLY A 25 3.05 12.06 -4.71
N THR A 26 3.83 12.70 -3.82
CA THR A 26 3.30 13.76 -2.95
C THR A 26 2.91 15.04 -3.68
N GLU A 27 3.33 15.20 -4.93
CA GLU A 27 3.04 16.37 -5.77
C GLU A 27 1.97 16.07 -6.84
N ASP A 28 1.25 14.95 -6.72
CA ASP A 28 0.20 14.59 -7.67
C ASP A 28 -1.00 15.55 -7.54
N THR A 29 -1.33 16.24 -8.63
CA THR A 29 -2.51 17.11 -8.72
C THR A 29 -3.72 16.43 -9.37
N SER A 30 -3.54 15.29 -10.02
CA SER A 30 -4.59 14.55 -10.72
C SER A 30 -5.32 13.62 -9.77
N THR A 31 -4.57 12.92 -8.91
CA THR A 31 -5.11 12.16 -7.77
C THR A 31 -4.42 12.62 -6.49
N PRO A 32 -4.86 13.74 -5.88
CA PRO A 32 -4.14 14.37 -4.78
C PRO A 32 -3.89 13.43 -3.60
N PRO A 33 -2.76 13.55 -2.88
CA PRO A 33 -2.37 12.64 -1.80
C PRO A 33 -3.49 12.37 -0.79
N ARG A 34 -4.18 13.43 -0.36
CA ARG A 34 -5.30 13.33 0.58
C ARG A 34 -6.38 12.31 0.16
N THR A 35 -6.62 12.16 -1.14
CA THR A 35 -7.61 11.21 -1.68
C THR A 35 -7.08 9.78 -1.70
N ILE A 36 -5.81 9.59 -2.06
CA ILE A 36 -5.11 8.30 -2.06
C ILE A 36 -4.97 7.78 -0.62
N GLU A 37 -4.59 8.67 0.31
CA GLU A 37 -4.46 8.38 1.73
C GLU A 37 -5.79 7.98 2.36
N ALA A 38 -6.87 8.71 2.05
CA ALA A 38 -8.22 8.35 2.51
C ALA A 38 -8.65 6.96 2.00
N LEU A 39 -8.33 6.64 0.73
CA LEU A 39 -8.59 5.31 0.16
C LEU A 39 -7.76 4.23 0.86
N ALA A 40 -6.47 4.46 1.07
CA ALA A 40 -5.57 3.51 1.74
C ALA A 40 -6.05 3.20 3.17
N VAL A 41 -6.44 4.23 3.92
CA VAL A 41 -7.01 4.07 5.26
C VAL A 41 -8.34 3.29 5.23
N ALA A 42 -9.20 3.57 4.25
CA ALA A 42 -10.47 2.86 4.09
C ALA A 42 -10.27 1.38 3.79
N ILE A 43 -9.26 1.02 2.98
CA ILE A 43 -8.86 -0.38 2.72
C ILE A 43 -8.31 -1.04 4.00
N GLY A 44 -7.63 -0.25 4.85
CA GLY A 44 -6.91 -0.73 6.03
C GLY A 44 -5.42 -0.94 5.78
N LEU A 45 -4.84 -0.24 4.81
CA LEU A 45 -3.40 -0.32 4.53
C LEU A 45 -2.60 0.56 5.48
N PRO A 46 -1.43 0.12 6.00
CA PRO A 46 -0.47 0.97 6.68
C PRO A 46 0.35 1.80 5.68
N ILE A 47 1.05 2.84 6.17
CA ILE A 47 2.13 3.46 5.39
C ILE A 47 3.33 2.52 5.45
N VAL A 48 3.98 2.29 4.31
CA VAL A 48 5.26 1.58 4.27
C VAL A 48 6.38 2.61 4.28
N ALA A 49 7.30 2.50 5.23
CA ALA A 49 8.43 3.40 5.38
C ALA A 49 9.26 3.49 4.07
N PRO A 50 9.92 4.64 3.81
CA PRO A 50 10.01 5.83 4.67
C PRO A 50 8.73 6.68 4.72
N LEU A 51 8.45 7.30 5.86
CA LEU A 51 7.42 8.34 5.97
C LEU A 51 7.97 9.65 5.39
N VAL A 52 7.59 9.96 4.15
CA VAL A 52 8.07 11.17 3.45
C VAL A 52 7.29 12.44 3.81
N GLN A 53 6.06 12.29 4.33
CA GLN A 53 5.19 13.39 4.75
C GLN A 53 4.21 12.91 5.83
N ALA A 54 3.98 13.73 6.86
CA ALA A 54 2.90 13.50 7.83
C ALA A 54 1.55 13.41 7.13
N THR A 55 0.66 12.57 7.65
CA THR A 55 -0.52 12.15 6.90
C THR A 55 -1.74 12.08 7.83
N ASP A 56 -2.53 13.16 7.88
CA ASP A 56 -3.67 13.33 8.80
C ASP A 56 -4.63 12.12 8.82
N PRO A 57 -5.03 11.52 7.67
CA PRO A 57 -5.93 10.36 7.68
C PRO A 57 -5.39 9.17 8.49
N PHE A 58 -4.08 8.92 8.46
CA PHE A 58 -3.46 7.78 9.15
C PHE A 58 -3.28 8.05 10.63
N GLU A 59 -2.96 9.30 10.99
CA GLU A 59 -2.89 9.75 12.38
C GLU A 59 -4.26 9.65 13.05
N LEU A 60 -5.31 10.10 12.36
CA LEU A 60 -6.69 10.07 12.87
C LEU A 60 -7.17 8.66 13.24
N VAL A 61 -6.76 7.64 12.48
CA VAL A 61 -7.15 6.24 12.74
C VAL A 61 -6.09 5.46 13.54
N GLY A 62 -5.00 6.11 13.95
CA GLY A 62 -3.90 5.50 14.72
C GLY A 62 -3.22 4.33 14.00
N ARG A 63 -3.16 4.34 12.65
CA ARG A 63 -2.63 3.20 11.90
C ARG A 63 -1.09 3.30 11.80
N PRO A 64 -0.34 2.26 12.19
CA PRO A 64 1.12 2.34 12.26
C PRO A 64 1.76 2.40 10.87
N THR A 65 2.98 2.94 10.82
CA THR A 65 3.90 2.74 9.70
C THR A 65 4.57 1.37 9.84
N VAL A 66 4.75 0.66 8.73
CA VAL A 66 5.48 -0.61 8.67
C VAL A 66 6.83 -0.42 7.98
N THR A 67 7.86 -1.06 8.50
CA THR A 67 9.20 -1.03 7.90
C THR A 67 9.30 -2.10 6.81
N PRO A 68 9.80 -1.78 5.61
CA PRO A 68 10.07 -2.79 4.60
C PRO A 68 11.30 -3.65 4.97
N PRO A 69 11.42 -4.90 4.47
CA PRO A 69 10.46 -5.57 3.60
C PRO A 69 9.18 -5.95 4.34
N ALA A 70 8.02 -5.68 3.74
CA ALA A 70 6.72 -6.05 4.30
C ALA A 70 6.10 -7.19 3.47
N MET A 71 5.79 -8.29 4.15
CA MET A 71 5.17 -9.49 3.56
C MET A 71 4.21 -10.10 4.57
N GLY A 72 2.98 -10.44 4.17
CA GLY A 72 1.97 -11.02 5.07
C GLY A 72 1.64 -10.14 6.27
N ASN A 73 1.82 -8.82 6.14
CA ASN A 73 1.74 -7.87 7.25
C ASN A 73 0.30 -7.51 7.65
N LEU A 74 -0.70 -8.04 6.93
CA LEU A 74 -2.11 -7.87 7.19
C LEU A 74 -2.81 -9.22 7.22
N MET A 75 -3.92 -9.27 7.95
CA MET A 75 -4.77 -10.45 8.07
C MET A 75 -6.17 -10.12 7.56
N THR A 76 -6.72 -10.97 6.68
CA THR A 76 -8.14 -10.88 6.30
C THR A 76 -9.05 -11.34 7.45
N PRO A 77 -10.37 -11.02 7.43
CA PRO A 77 -11.32 -11.57 8.39
C PRO A 77 -11.33 -13.12 8.44
N SER A 78 -11.08 -13.77 7.30
CA SER A 78 -10.95 -15.24 7.20
C SER A 78 -9.64 -15.80 7.77
N GLY A 79 -8.74 -14.95 8.28
CA GLY A 79 -7.45 -15.38 8.83
C GLY A 79 -6.39 -15.69 7.78
N ALA A 80 -6.55 -15.26 6.53
CA ALA A 80 -5.53 -15.41 5.51
C ALA A 80 -4.54 -14.24 5.54
N PRO A 81 -3.21 -14.51 5.52
CA PRO A 81 -2.21 -13.45 5.46
C PRO A 81 -2.20 -12.82 4.06
N VAL A 82 -2.14 -11.49 4.02
CA VAL A 82 -1.96 -10.70 2.80
C VAL A 82 -0.92 -9.61 3.03
N THR A 83 -0.30 -9.17 1.94
CA THR A 83 0.63 -8.04 1.98
C THR A 83 -0.09 -6.78 1.57
N GLY A 84 0.10 -5.69 2.30
CA GLY A 84 -0.37 -4.41 1.81
C GLY A 84 0.19 -3.19 2.49
N GLY A 85 0.13 -2.08 1.77
CA GLY A 85 0.64 -0.81 2.24
C GLY A 85 0.62 0.30 1.19
N LEU A 86 0.68 1.54 1.67
CA LEU A 86 0.86 2.74 0.86
C LEU A 86 2.34 3.14 0.87
N MET A 87 2.96 3.19 -0.30
CA MET A 87 4.31 3.69 -0.52
C MET A 87 4.24 5.10 -1.11
N LYS A 88 5.07 6.01 -0.56
CA LYS A 88 5.02 7.44 -0.87
C LYS A 88 6.39 7.93 -1.31
N TRP A 89 6.42 8.81 -2.32
CA TRP A 89 7.64 9.46 -2.79
C TRP A 89 7.45 10.98 -2.91
N SER A 90 8.42 11.73 -2.42
CA SER A 90 8.44 13.19 -2.54
C SER A 90 9.05 13.66 -3.86
N GLY A 91 8.74 14.89 -4.29
CA GLY A 91 9.31 15.47 -5.52
C GLY A 91 8.77 14.88 -6.81
N VAL A 92 7.66 14.13 -6.75
CA VAL A 92 7.07 13.44 -7.91
C VAL A 92 5.56 13.54 -7.89
N GLY A 93 4.99 13.70 -9.09
CA GLY A 93 3.55 13.76 -9.31
C GLY A 93 2.93 12.41 -9.61
N HIS A 94 1.97 12.40 -10.53
CA HIS A 94 1.07 11.29 -10.83
C HIS A 94 1.71 9.93 -11.18
N PHE A 95 2.96 9.93 -11.67
CA PHE A 95 3.60 8.75 -12.29
C PHE A 95 4.87 8.29 -11.55
N ALA A 96 4.82 8.14 -10.23
CA ALA A 96 5.97 7.78 -9.39
C ALA A 96 6.76 6.55 -9.91
N ILE A 97 6.07 5.45 -10.25
CA ILE A 97 6.70 4.20 -10.72
C ILE A 97 7.40 4.32 -12.08
N TYR A 98 7.07 5.35 -12.87
CA TYR A 98 7.72 5.61 -14.15
C TYR A 98 8.88 6.59 -14.00
N ALA A 99 8.79 7.51 -13.04
CA ALA A 99 9.77 8.57 -12.82
C ALA A 99 10.93 8.16 -11.89
N LEU A 100 10.72 7.24 -10.96
CA LEU A 100 11.72 6.86 -9.95
C LEU A 100 12.07 5.38 -10.04
N ASP A 101 13.37 5.07 -10.13
CA ASP A 101 13.84 3.68 -10.19
C ASP A 101 13.47 2.90 -8.92
N ASP A 102 13.57 3.51 -7.73
CA ASP A 102 13.13 2.87 -6.47
C ASP A 102 11.63 2.50 -6.50
N ALA A 103 10.77 3.40 -6.99
CA ALA A 103 9.34 3.13 -7.09
C ALA A 103 9.05 2.01 -8.09
N ARG A 104 9.77 1.99 -9.22
CA ARG A 104 9.68 0.94 -10.24
C ARG A 104 10.11 -0.41 -9.67
N ASP A 105 11.25 -0.46 -9.00
CA ASP A 105 11.82 -1.69 -8.45
C ASP A 105 10.90 -2.30 -7.40
N ARG A 106 10.35 -1.48 -6.48
CA ARG A 106 9.40 -1.95 -5.46
C ARG A 106 8.08 -2.43 -6.08
N TYR A 107 7.61 -1.77 -7.13
CA TYR A 107 6.43 -2.19 -7.87
C TYR A 107 6.65 -3.54 -8.57
N VAL A 108 7.77 -3.71 -9.27
CA VAL A 108 8.12 -4.95 -9.96
C VAL A 108 8.34 -6.10 -8.98
N GLU A 109 9.03 -5.85 -7.87
CA GLU A 109 9.31 -6.87 -6.85
C GLU A 109 8.04 -7.40 -6.20
N PHE A 110 7.02 -6.55 -5.99
CA PHE A 110 5.72 -6.98 -5.48
C PHE A 110 5.10 -8.07 -6.36
N PHE A 111 5.05 -7.88 -7.68
CA PHE A 111 4.50 -8.91 -8.58
C PHE A 111 5.43 -10.11 -8.76
N ARG A 112 6.74 -9.87 -8.83
CA ARG A 112 7.73 -10.94 -8.98
C ARG A 112 7.66 -11.93 -7.82
N SER A 113 7.65 -11.44 -6.59
CA SER A 113 7.53 -12.26 -5.38
C SER A 113 6.14 -12.91 -5.26
N ALA A 114 5.06 -12.25 -5.71
CA ALA A 114 3.75 -12.90 -5.78
C ALA A 114 3.77 -14.19 -6.63
N ILE A 115 4.47 -14.14 -7.77
CA ILE A 115 4.58 -15.27 -8.70
C ILE A 115 5.54 -16.33 -8.14
N ALA A 116 6.69 -15.90 -7.60
CA ALA A 116 7.72 -16.82 -7.13
C ALA A 116 7.35 -17.51 -5.82
N ASP A 117 6.77 -16.77 -4.88
CA ASP A 117 6.62 -17.19 -3.48
C ASP A 117 5.15 -17.36 -3.05
N GLY A 118 4.19 -16.98 -3.91
CA GLY A 118 2.75 -17.04 -3.63
C GLY A 118 2.23 -15.93 -2.72
N LEU A 119 3.11 -15.11 -2.13
CA LEU A 119 2.78 -13.96 -1.30
C LEU A 119 3.70 -12.78 -1.68
N PRO A 120 3.15 -11.64 -2.14
CA PRO A 120 3.98 -10.53 -2.58
C PRO A 120 4.73 -9.87 -1.42
N THR A 121 5.87 -9.27 -1.73
CA THR A 121 6.69 -8.47 -0.81
C THR A 121 6.71 -7.02 -1.26
N ILE A 122 6.43 -6.08 -0.35
CA ILE A 122 6.79 -4.68 -0.55
C ILE A 122 8.24 -4.53 -0.11
N ALA A 123 9.13 -4.46 -1.10
CA ALA A 123 10.57 -4.47 -0.88
C ALA A 123 11.09 -3.22 -0.16
N GLN A 124 12.25 -3.37 0.47
CA GLN A 124 13.07 -2.24 0.90
C GLN A 124 13.78 -1.63 -0.31
N ARG A 125 14.15 -0.35 -0.18
CA ARG A 125 15.01 0.32 -1.16
C ARG A 125 16.31 -0.49 -1.31
N ARG A 126 16.71 -0.73 -2.56
CA ARG A 126 18.02 -1.33 -2.87
C ARG A 126 19.13 -0.30 -2.81
#